data_AF-A0A147B6N8-F1
#
_entry.id   AF-A0A147B6N8-F1
#
_cell.length_a   1.000
_cell.length_b   1.000
_cell.length_c   1.000
_cell.angle_alpha   90.00
_cell.angle_beta   90.00
_cell.angle_gamma   90.00
#
_symmetry.space_group_name_H-M   'P 1'
#
loop_
_entity.id
_entity.type
_entity.pdbx_description
1 polymer ?
#
loop_
_entity_poly.entity_id
_entity_poly.type
_entity_poly.pdbx_seq_one_letter_code
_entity_poly.pdbx_strand_id
1 'polypeptide(L)'
;EYPFVKRNRELFVAGLFSLYFLVGLASCTQGGVYVVTLLDRYAASYSILFAVFFEAIAVSWIYGIRRFSEDIKEMLGFPVGCWWKFCWAGVAPFFIVIILTGGLVDYHRLKYNDYEYPWSADAVGICIAASSVLCIPVVAIWKLIRAPGTLPQRLRTLTTPWRDEEKAMKNIQPDA
;
A
#
# COMPACT_ATOMS: atom_id res chain seq x y z
N GLU A 1 6.58 -11.63 7.50
CA GLU A 1 6.23 -12.93 6.89
C GLU A 1 7.14 -14.12 7.18
N TYR A 2 8.43 -14.16 6.79
CA TYR A 2 9.19 -15.45 6.74
C TYR A 2 10.30 -15.58 7.80
N PRO A 3 10.22 -16.51 8.77
CA PRO A 3 11.24 -16.70 9.81
C PRO A 3 12.58 -17.21 9.25
N PHE A 4 12.56 -17.90 8.10
CA PHE A 4 13.78 -18.35 7.40
C PHE A 4 14.65 -17.17 6.91
N VAL A 5 14.03 -16.11 6.39
CA VAL A 5 14.74 -14.90 5.94
C VAL A 5 15.40 -14.17 7.11
N LYS A 6 14.77 -14.22 8.29
CA LYS A 6 15.32 -13.62 9.51
C LYS A 6 16.60 -14.33 9.98
N ARG A 7 16.71 -15.65 9.77
CA ARG A 7 17.88 -16.45 10.16
C ARG A 7 19.09 -16.22 9.25
N ASN A 8 18.86 -16.07 7.95
CA ASN A 8 19.91 -15.88 6.94
C ASN A 8 19.86 -14.47 6.33
N ARG A 9 19.71 -13.44 7.18
CA ARG A 9 19.51 -12.05 6.76
C ARG A 9 20.61 -11.55 5.84
N GLU A 10 21.87 -11.87 6.14
CA GLU A 10 23.04 -11.41 5.38
C GLU A 10 23.02 -11.93 3.93
N LEU A 11 22.75 -13.23 3.74
CA LEU A 11 22.64 -13.83 2.41
C LEU A 11 21.46 -13.27 1.61
N PHE A 12 20.32 -13.05 2.26
CA PHE A 12 19.16 -12.45 1.62
C PHE A 12 19.42 -11.01 1.16
N VAL A 13 20.02 -10.19 2.03
CA VAL A 13 20.37 -8.80 1.71
C VAL A 13 21.43 -8.73 0.60
N ALA A 14 22.43 -9.62 0.64
CA ALA A 14 23.41 -9.73 -0.43
C ALA A 14 22.75 -10.04 -1.78
N GLY A 15 21.85 -11.04 -1.83
CA GLY A 15 21.10 -11.36 -3.04
C GLY A 15 20.21 -10.21 -3.53
N LEU A 16 19.54 -9.50 -2.61
CA LEU A 16 18.71 -8.33 -2.94
C LEU A 16 19.56 -7.19 -3.54
N PHE A 17 20.70 -6.87 -2.93
CA PHE A 17 21.60 -5.84 -3.44
C PHE A 17 22.28 -6.22 -4.75
N SER A 18 22.63 -7.50 -4.95
CA SER A 18 23.11 -7.97 -6.25
C SER A 18 22.04 -7.79 -7.33
N LEU A 19 20.77 -8.09 -7.04
CA LEU A 19 19.67 -7.85 -7.97
C LEU A 19 19.47 -6.35 -8.25
N TYR A 20 19.50 -5.50 -7.22
CA TYR A 20 19.40 -4.05 -7.39
C TYR A 20 20.57 -3.48 -8.19
N PHE A 21 21.78 -4.01 -8.00
CA PHE A 21 22.95 -3.63 -8.78
C PHE A 21 22.78 -3.98 -10.27
N LEU A 22 22.33 -5.21 -10.58
CA LEU A 22 22.09 -5.64 -11.96
C LEU A 22 21.02 -4.81 -12.66
N VAL A 23 19.91 -4.49 -11.96
CA VAL A 23 18.86 -3.62 -12.51
C VAL A 23 19.35 -2.17 -12.60
N GLY A 24 20.10 -1.71 -11.60
CA GLY A 24 20.68 -0.37 -11.55
C GLY A 24 21.69 -0.08 -12.66
N LEU A 25 22.37 -1.10 -13.18
CA LEU A 25 23.24 -0.95 -14.36
C LEU A 25 22.49 -0.40 -15.57
N ALA A 26 21.20 -0.71 -15.75
CA ALA A 26 20.38 -0.13 -16.82
C ALA A 26 20.27 1.41 -16.68
N SER A 27 20.16 1.90 -15.44
CA SER A 27 20.13 3.32 -15.10
C SER A 27 21.50 4.01 -15.18
N CYS A 28 22.60 3.27 -15.25
CA CYS A 28 23.95 3.82 -15.41
C CYS A 28 24.39 3.97 -16.88
N THR A 29 23.57 3.53 -17.83
CA THR A 29 23.87 3.67 -19.26
C THR A 29 23.74 5.13 -19.72
N GLN A 30 24.22 5.45 -20.93
CA GLN A 30 24.07 6.81 -21.50
C GLN A 30 22.60 7.25 -21.61
N GLY A 31 21.66 6.30 -21.74
CA GLY A 31 20.21 6.55 -21.72
C GLY A 31 19.56 6.39 -20.34
N GLY A 32 20.36 6.24 -19.28
CA GLY A 32 19.87 5.91 -17.93
C GLY A 32 18.91 6.94 -17.36
N VAL A 33 19.05 8.22 -17.73
CA VAL A 33 18.13 9.28 -17.30
C VAL A 33 16.69 9.01 -17.73
N TYR A 34 16.49 8.40 -18.92
CA TYR A 34 15.15 8.05 -19.39
C TYR A 34 14.53 6.92 -18.56
N VAL A 35 15.33 5.92 -18.20
CA VAL A 35 14.90 4.81 -17.34
C VAL A 35 14.52 5.35 -15.95
N VAL A 36 15.35 6.24 -15.40
CA VAL A 36 15.10 6.85 -14.08
C VAL A 36 13.84 7.71 -14.09
N THR A 37 13.64 8.58 -15.10
CA THR A 37 12.44 9.42 -15.20
C THR A 37 11.17 8.58 -15.34
N LEU A 38 11.21 7.50 -16.11
CA LEU A 38 10.09 6.58 -16.26
C LEU A 38 9.74 5.88 -14.94
N LEU A 39 10.74 5.39 -14.21
CA LEU A 39 10.54 4.77 -12.90
C LEU A 39 10.05 5.78 -11.85
N ASP A 40 10.58 6.99 -11.83
CA ASP A 40 10.15 8.05 -10.89
C ASP A 40 8.66 8.41 -11.08
N ARG A 41 8.23 8.56 -12.33
CA ARG A 41 6.84 8.87 -12.65
C ARG A 41 5.90 7.72 -12.30
N TYR A 42 6.18 6.51 -12.79
CA TYR A 42 5.23 5.39 -12.68
C TYR A 42 5.39 4.58 -11.39
N ALA A 43 6.61 4.25 -10.99
CA ALA A 43 6.86 3.42 -9.80
C ALA A 43 6.76 4.21 -8.49
N ALA A 44 7.30 5.43 -8.42
CA ALA A 44 7.26 6.20 -7.18
C ALA A 44 5.97 7.01 -7.06
N SER A 45 5.63 7.83 -8.05
CA SER A 45 4.53 8.81 -7.90
C SER A 45 3.13 8.18 -7.97
N TYR A 46 2.78 7.52 -9.08
CA TYR A 46 1.41 6.98 -9.21
C TYR A 46 1.15 5.82 -8.25
N SER A 47 2.10 4.89 -8.10
CA SER A 47 1.90 3.70 -7.27
C SER A 47 1.68 4.05 -5.79
N ILE A 48 2.46 4.99 -5.23
CA ILE A 48 2.31 5.38 -3.82
C ILE A 48 1.00 6.10 -3.56
N LEU A 49 0.55 6.95 -4.48
CA LEU A 49 -0.73 7.67 -4.34
C LEU A 49 -1.90 6.69 -4.26
N PHE A 50 -1.91 5.67 -5.13
CA PHE A 50 -2.92 4.60 -5.05
C PHE A 50 -2.79 3.77 -3.77
N ALA A 51 -1.58 3.43 -3.33
CA ALA A 51 -1.37 2.68 -2.09
C ALA A 51 -1.89 3.44 -0.86
N VAL A 52 -1.52 4.72 -0.72
CA VAL A 52 -1.94 5.58 0.39
C VAL A 52 -3.45 5.84 0.35
N PHE A 53 -4.06 5.91 -0.84
CA PHE A 53 -5.51 6.00 -0.98
C PHE A 53 -6.21 4.76 -0.38
N PHE A 54 -5.76 3.55 -0.71
CA PHE A 54 -6.32 2.34 -0.14
C PHE A 54 -6.06 2.21 1.36
N GLU A 55 -4.87 2.60 1.83
CA GLU A 55 -4.56 2.64 3.26
C GLU A 55 -5.47 3.62 4.01
N ALA A 56 -5.67 4.82 3.47
CA ALA A 56 -6.57 5.81 4.06
C ALA A 56 -8.00 5.29 4.14
N ILE A 57 -8.50 4.64 3.08
CA ILE A 57 -9.83 3.98 3.10
C ILE A 57 -9.90 2.85 4.12
N ALA A 58 -8.87 2.02 4.17
CA ALA A 58 -8.81 0.88 5.08
C ALA A 58 -8.83 1.32 6.54
N VAL A 59 -8.05 2.34 6.91
CA VAL A 59 -7.99 2.85 8.29
C VAL A 59 -9.27 3.62 8.64
N SER A 60 -9.75 4.49 7.76
CA SER A 60 -10.88 5.37 8.07
C SER A 60 -12.22 4.62 8.09
N TRP A 61 -12.53 3.83 7.06
CA TRP A 61 -13.84 3.19 6.90
C TRP A 61 -13.88 1.71 7.29
N ILE A 62 -12.87 0.91 6.94
CA ILE A 62 -12.87 -0.54 7.23
C ILE A 62 -12.56 -0.80 8.70
N TYR A 63 -11.44 -0.26 9.19
CA TYR A 63 -11.04 -0.38 10.59
C TYR A 63 -11.89 0.53 11.49
N GLY A 64 -12.18 1.74 11.02
CA GLY A 64 -13.04 2.72 11.69
C GLY A 64 -12.27 3.68 12.59
N ILE A 65 -12.47 4.99 12.37
CA ILE A 65 -11.80 6.08 13.12
C ILE A 65 -11.98 5.97 14.63
N ARG A 66 -13.11 5.47 15.12
CA ARG A 66 -13.36 5.33 16.56
C ARG A 66 -12.38 4.35 17.20
N ARG A 67 -12.18 3.18 16.58
CA ARG A 67 -11.25 2.15 17.07
C ARG A 67 -9.81 2.67 16.99
N PHE A 68 -9.46 3.28 15.88
CA PHE A 68 -8.14 3.91 15.71
C PHE A 68 -7.84 4.97 16.77
N SER A 69 -8.83 5.82 17.10
CA SER A 69 -8.72 6.79 18.18
C SER A 69 -8.56 6.16 19.56
N GLU A 70 -9.19 5.01 19.82
CA GLU A 70 -9.07 4.27 21.07
C GLU A 70 -7.67 3.64 21.20
N ASP A 71 -7.14 3.07 20.11
CA ASP A 71 -5.79 2.53 20.08
C ASP A 71 -4.74 3.62 20.35
N ILE A 72 -4.87 4.80 19.74
CA ILE A 72 -3.96 5.92 20.00
C ILE A 72 -4.05 6.38 21.47
N LYS A 73 -5.27 6.42 22.03
CA LYS A 73 -5.46 6.77 23.44
C LYS A 73 -4.76 5.79 24.36
N GLU A 74 -4.75 4.51 24.03
CA GLU A 74 -4.06 3.49 24.81
C GLU A 74 -2.54 3.57 24.68
N MET A 75 -2.00 3.91 23.50
CA MET A 75 -0.57 4.09 23.28
C MET A 75 0.00 5.35 23.97
N LEU A 76 -0.74 6.47 23.91
CA LEU A 76 -0.27 7.78 24.36
C LEU A 76 -0.85 8.21 25.72
N GLY A 77 -1.89 7.53 26.22
CA GLY A 77 -2.57 7.85 27.48
C GLY A 77 -3.61 8.99 27.38
N PHE A 78 -3.70 9.70 26.26
CA PHE A 78 -4.66 10.80 26.06
C PHE A 78 -5.51 10.63 24.79
N PRO A 79 -6.80 11.05 24.79
CA PRO A 79 -7.66 10.92 23.62
C PRO A 79 -7.26 11.89 22.50
N VAL A 80 -7.33 11.44 21.25
CA VAL A 80 -7.19 12.33 20.09
C VAL A 80 -8.42 13.24 19.96
N GLY A 81 -8.18 14.53 19.70
CA GLY A 81 -9.22 15.53 19.52
C GLY A 81 -10.13 15.24 18.32
N CYS A 82 -11.37 15.76 18.35
CA CYS A 82 -12.35 15.55 17.29
C CYS A 82 -11.88 16.08 15.92
N TRP A 83 -11.04 17.12 15.90
CA TRP A 83 -10.46 17.66 14.66
C TRP A 83 -9.63 16.62 13.90
N TRP A 84 -8.78 15.87 14.61
CA TRP A 84 -7.97 14.80 14.01
C TRP A 84 -8.84 13.68 13.43
N LYS A 85 -9.91 13.32 14.14
CA LYS A 85 -10.88 12.33 13.66
C LYS A 85 -11.55 12.78 12.37
N PHE A 86 -11.99 14.03 12.29
CA PHE A 86 -12.57 14.59 11.08
C PHE A 86 -11.56 14.64 9.92
N CYS A 87 -10.32 15.02 10.22
CA CYS A 87 -9.24 15.04 9.23
C CYS A 87 -9.02 13.65 8.61
N TRP A 88 -8.91 12.60 9.42
CA TRP A 88 -8.72 11.23 8.91
C TRP A 88 -9.97 10.64 8.26
N ALA A 89 -11.16 11.00 8.74
CA ALA A 89 -12.41 10.47 8.22
C ALA A 89 -12.81 11.03 6.85
N GLY A 90 -12.49 12.30 6.59
CA GLY A 90 -12.98 13.01 5.40
C GLY A 90 -11.90 13.77 4.66
N VAL A 91 -11.14 14.62 5.36
CA VAL A 91 -10.21 15.55 4.69
C VAL A 91 -9.07 14.82 4.00
N ALA A 92 -8.44 13.85 4.67
CA ALA A 92 -7.33 13.08 4.13
C ALA A 92 -7.71 12.28 2.86
N PRO A 93 -8.76 11.43 2.86
CA PRO A 93 -9.14 10.72 1.64
C PRO A 93 -9.58 11.68 0.53
N PHE A 94 -10.27 12.79 0.86
CA PHE A 94 -10.66 13.80 -0.12
C PHE A 94 -9.45 14.47 -0.78
N PHE A 95 -8.45 14.87 0.00
CA PHE A 95 -7.23 15.49 -0.52
C PHE A 95 -6.43 14.52 -1.41
N ILE A 96 -6.37 13.24 -1.03
CA ILE A 96 -5.73 12.20 -1.85
C ILE A 96 -6.47 12.02 -3.18
N VAL A 97 -7.82 12.02 -3.18
CA VAL A 97 -8.62 11.94 -4.42
C VAL A 97 -8.37 13.15 -5.32
N ILE A 98 -8.25 14.35 -4.76
CA ILE A 98 -7.92 15.56 -5.54
C ILE A 98 -6.56 15.39 -6.23
N ILE A 99 -5.52 15.00 -5.48
CA ILE A 99 -4.18 14.82 -6.06
C ILE A 99 -4.19 13.71 -7.11
N LEU A 100 -4.87 12.60 -6.85
CA LEU A 100 -4.98 11.49 -7.78
C LEU A 100 -5.67 11.92 -9.08
N THR A 101 -6.77 12.67 -8.97
CA THR A 101 -7.52 13.19 -10.11
C THR A 101 -6.68 14.21 -10.89
N GLY A 102 -5.99 15.13 -10.22
CA GLY A 102 -5.07 16.06 -10.88
C GLY A 102 -3.96 15.34 -11.64
N GLY A 103 -3.37 14.31 -11.02
CA GLY A 103 -2.36 13.47 -11.66
C GLY A 103 -2.87 12.68 -12.87
N LEU A 104 -4.15 12.33 -12.91
CA LEU A 104 -4.80 11.66 -14.06
C LEU A 104 -5.21 12.64 -15.16
N VAL A 105 -5.63 13.85 -14.80
CA VAL A 105 -5.99 14.90 -15.78
C VAL A 105 -4.75 15.41 -16.50
N ASP A 106 -3.65 15.62 -15.78
CA ASP A 106 -2.34 15.97 -16.36
C ASP A 106 -1.57 14.74 -16.89
N TYR A 107 -2.26 13.62 -17.15
CA TYR A 107 -1.65 12.46 -17.80
C TYR A 107 -1.44 12.76 -19.28
N HIS A 108 -0.31 13.37 -19.59
CA HIS A 108 0.20 13.51 -20.94
C HIS A 108 1.33 12.49 -21.19
N ARG A 109 1.56 12.13 -22.46
CA ARG A 109 2.68 11.26 -22.86
C ARG A 109 3.96 11.74 -22.19
N LEU A 110 4.69 10.84 -21.54
CA LEU A 110 5.93 11.19 -20.86
C LEU A 110 6.88 11.84 -21.90
N LYS A 111 7.34 13.05 -21.62
CA LYS A 111 8.35 13.75 -22.42
C LYS A 111 9.55 14.05 -21.54
N TYR A 112 10.73 13.78 -22.04
CA TYR A 112 11.97 14.20 -21.40
C TYR A 112 12.77 15.02 -22.41
N ASN A 113 12.88 16.32 -22.17
CA ASN A 113 13.35 17.31 -23.15
C ASN A 113 12.56 17.21 -24.47
N ASP A 114 13.23 17.11 -25.61
CA ASP A 114 12.63 16.96 -26.94
C ASP A 114 12.28 15.51 -27.32
N TYR A 115 12.50 14.55 -26.41
CA TYR A 115 12.21 13.14 -26.66
C TYR A 115 10.83 12.75 -26.12
N GLU A 116 9.95 12.34 -27.03
CA GLU A 116 8.67 11.73 -26.69
C GLU A 116 8.82 10.22 -26.51
N TYR A 117 8.34 9.70 -25.37
CA TYR A 117 8.43 8.27 -25.12
C TYR A 117 7.48 7.50 -26.05
N PRO A 118 7.90 6.32 -26.56
CA PRO A 118 7.02 5.45 -27.31
C PRO A 118 5.93 4.88 -26.42
N TRP A 119 4.79 4.52 -27.01
CA TRP A 119 3.64 3.93 -26.29
C TRP A 119 4.00 2.65 -25.51
N SER A 120 5.03 1.92 -25.95
CA SER A 120 5.52 0.72 -25.27
C SER A 120 6.17 1.06 -23.92
N ALA A 121 6.83 2.21 -23.81
CA ALA A 121 7.43 2.66 -22.56
C ALA A 121 6.34 3.07 -21.55
N ASP A 122 5.29 3.77 -22.01
CA ASP A 122 4.12 4.06 -21.19
C ASP A 122 3.41 2.77 -20.73
N ALA A 123 3.26 1.78 -21.61
CA ALA A 123 2.68 0.48 -21.26
C ALA A 123 3.50 -0.23 -20.16
N VAL A 124 4.83 -0.25 -20.28
CA VAL A 124 5.72 -0.81 -19.25
C VAL A 124 5.56 -0.05 -17.93
N GLY A 125 5.52 1.29 -17.96
CA GLY A 125 5.28 2.13 -16.79
C GLY A 125 3.96 1.81 -16.09
N ILE A 126 2.87 1.70 -16.86
CA ILE A 126 1.55 1.31 -16.33
C ILE A 126 1.60 -0.10 -15.74
N CYS A 127 2.27 -1.06 -16.37
CA CYS A 127 2.42 -2.41 -15.82
C CYS A 127 3.18 -2.40 -14.48
N ILE A 128 4.24 -1.59 -14.36
CA ILE A 128 4.99 -1.45 -13.11
C ILE A 128 4.08 -0.87 -12.02
N ALA A 129 3.35 0.21 -12.34
CA ALA A 129 2.44 0.84 -11.38
C ALA A 129 1.29 -0.10 -10.96
N ALA A 130 0.67 -0.75 -11.94
CA ALA A 130 -0.41 -1.69 -11.73
C ALA A 130 0.03 -2.91 -10.92
N SER A 131 1.25 -3.42 -11.10
CA SER A 131 1.72 -4.60 -10.37
C SER A 131 1.69 -4.39 -8.85
N SER A 132 2.10 -3.21 -8.37
CA SER A 132 2.11 -2.88 -6.95
C SER A 132 0.69 -2.67 -6.41
N VAL A 133 -0.15 -1.93 -7.15
CA VAL A 133 -1.52 -1.62 -6.73
C VAL A 133 -2.40 -2.85 -6.75
N LEU A 134 -2.24 -3.72 -7.74
CA LEU A 134 -3.04 -4.93 -7.95
C LEU A 134 -2.74 -6.03 -6.91
N CYS A 135 -1.58 -5.98 -6.24
CA CYS A 135 -1.31 -6.85 -5.09
C CYS A 135 -2.36 -6.69 -3.98
N ILE A 136 -2.85 -5.48 -3.73
CA ILE A 136 -3.85 -5.20 -2.67
C ILE A 136 -5.17 -5.95 -2.93
N PRO A 137 -5.88 -5.76 -4.06
CA PRO A 137 -7.11 -6.47 -4.35
C PRO A 137 -6.87 -7.97 -4.60
N VAL A 138 -5.75 -8.38 -5.19
CA VAL A 138 -5.45 -9.81 -5.38
C VAL A 138 -5.35 -10.53 -4.05
N VAL A 139 -4.64 -9.96 -3.08
CA VAL A 139 -4.53 -10.56 -1.74
C VAL A 139 -5.91 -10.56 -1.05
N ALA A 140 -6.70 -9.50 -1.20
CA ALA A 140 -8.05 -9.43 -0.64
C ALA A 140 -8.97 -10.52 -1.21
N ILE A 141 -8.98 -10.71 -2.53
CA ILE A 141 -9.78 -11.74 -3.21
C ILE A 141 -9.27 -13.14 -2.83
N TRP A 142 -7.95 -13.34 -2.83
CA TRP A 142 -7.35 -14.63 -2.48
C TRP A 142 -7.70 -15.05 -1.04
N LYS A 143 -7.66 -14.10 -0.10
CA LYS A 143 -8.11 -14.31 1.28
C LYS A 143 -9.62 -14.60 1.36
N LEU A 144 -10.44 -13.91 0.57
CA LEU A 144 -11.89 -14.12 0.50
C LEU A 144 -12.28 -15.50 -0.03
N ILE A 145 -11.55 -16.01 -1.02
CA ILE A 145 -11.82 -17.35 -1.58
C ILE A 145 -11.42 -18.45 -0.58
N ARG A 146 -10.30 -18.28 0.12
CA ARG A 146 -9.78 -19.28 1.09
C ARG A 146 -10.48 -19.27 2.44
N ALA A 147 -11.17 -18.19 2.81
CA ALA A 147 -11.90 -18.14 4.08
C ALA A 147 -13.09 -19.13 4.07
N PRO A 148 -13.27 -19.96 5.10
CA PRO A 148 -14.42 -20.85 5.22
C PRO A 148 -15.72 -20.08 5.50
N GLY A 149 -16.86 -20.57 5.01
CA GLY A 149 -18.19 -20.02 5.31
C GLY A 149 -18.90 -19.35 4.13
N THR A 150 -19.99 -18.62 4.42
CA THR A 150 -20.79 -17.84 3.45
C THR A 150 -20.16 -16.46 3.18
N LEU A 151 -20.42 -15.84 2.01
CA LEU A 151 -19.84 -14.54 1.63
C LEU A 151 -19.91 -13.44 2.72
N PRO A 152 -21.06 -13.19 3.39
CA PRO A 152 -21.12 -12.19 4.45
C PRO A 152 -20.33 -12.59 5.71
N GLN A 153 -20.26 -13.88 6.04
CA GLN A 153 -19.43 -14.37 7.14
C GLN A 153 -17.95 -14.20 6.83
N ARG A 154 -17.52 -14.53 5.61
CA ARG A 154 -16.12 -14.38 5.17
C ARG A 154 -15.67 -12.92 5.20
N LEU A 155 -16.51 -12.00 4.71
CA LEU A 155 -16.23 -10.56 4.78
C LEU A 155 -16.09 -10.11 6.24
N ARG A 156 -17.02 -10.51 7.11
CA ARG A 156 -16.95 -10.17 8.53
C ARG A 156 -15.66 -10.68 9.16
N THR A 157 -15.29 -11.95 8.95
CA THR A 157 -14.05 -12.55 9.45
C THR A 157 -12.79 -11.87 8.91
N LEU A 158 -12.79 -11.38 7.66
CA LEU A 158 -11.64 -10.67 7.09
C LEU A 158 -11.51 -9.22 7.56
N THR A 159 -12.62 -8.60 7.97
CA THR A 159 -12.64 -7.23 8.52
C THR A 159 -12.48 -7.17 10.04
N THR A 160 -12.55 -8.31 10.74
CA THR A 160 -12.27 -8.36 12.18
C THR A 160 -10.77 -8.30 12.42
N PRO A 161 -10.28 -7.33 13.20
CA PRO A 161 -8.86 -7.22 13.51
C PRO A 161 -8.44 -8.30 14.51
N TRP A 162 -7.17 -8.72 14.42
CA TRP A 162 -6.59 -9.73 15.31
C TRP A 162 -6.75 -9.40 16.81
N ARG A 163 -6.74 -8.10 17.16
CA ARG A 163 -6.92 -7.62 18.53
C ARG A 163 -8.29 -7.99 19.12
N ASP A 164 -9.35 -7.97 18.31
CA ASP A 164 -10.69 -8.36 18.75
C ASP A 164 -10.77 -9.87 18.97
N GLU A 165 -10.06 -10.66 18.15
CA GLU A 165 -9.94 -12.12 18.31
C GLU A 165 -9.16 -12.49 19.59
N GLU A 166 -8.04 -11.81 19.86
CA GLU A 166 -7.25 -12.04 21.08
C GLU A 166 -8.05 -11.72 22.35
N LYS A 167 -8.79 -10.60 22.35
CA LYS A 167 -9.70 -10.25 23.46
C LYS A 167 -10.80 -11.30 23.63
N ALA A 168 -11.37 -11.80 22.54
CA ALA A 168 -12.37 -12.86 22.60
C ALA A 168 -11.79 -14.16 23.20
N MET A 169 -10.58 -14.57 22.81
CA MET A 169 -9.92 -15.75 23.39
C MET A 169 -9.61 -15.59 24.88
N LYS A 170 -9.08 -14.42 25.29
CA LYS A 170 -8.81 -14.14 26.72
C LYS A 170 -10.08 -14.13 27.57
N ASN A 171 -11.19 -13.65 27.03
CA ASN A 171 -12.48 -13.67 27.74
C ASN A 171 -13.08 -15.08 27.88
N ILE A 172 -12.71 -16.01 27.01
CA ILE A 172 -13.16 -17.43 27.06
C ILE A 172 -12.29 -18.25 28.02
N GLN A 173 -11.02 -17.86 28.20
CA GLN A 173 -10.06 -18.51 29.09
C GLN A 173 -9.60 -17.54 30.21
N PRO A 174 -10.46 -17.22 31.19
CA PRO A 174 -10.12 -16.23 32.23
C PRO A 174 -9.02 -16.71 33.21
N ASP A 175 -8.74 -18.01 33.29
CA ASP A 175 -7.95 -18.63 34.36
C ASP A 175 -6.80 -19.55 33.86
N ALA A 176 -5.80 -18.98 33.17
CA ALA A 176 -4.51 -19.66 32.92
C ALA A 176 -3.33 -18.72 33.18
#